data_AF-A0A2S5CST4-F1
#
_entry.id   AF-A0A2S5CST4-F1
#
_cell.length_a   1.000
_cell.length_b   1.000
_cell.length_c   1.000
_cell.angle_alpha   90.00
_cell.angle_beta   90.00
_cell.angle_gamma   90.00
#
_symmetry.space_group_name_H-M   'P 1'
#
loop_
_entity.id
_entity.type
_entity.pdbx_description
1 polymer ?
#
loop_
_entity_poly.entity_id
_entity_poly.type
_entity_poly.pdbx_seq_one_letter_code
_entity_poly.pdbx_strand_id
1 'polypeptide(L)'
;MTFQDIVSSHLDQFKSDIECRCCPYQVVGTVIRSKIRCFTRKDVSQRSNDPALILILESPHIDEFKVNPPEPAKGWTVTNIKDYLYRFKSYLPTNDRELILVNAIQYQCSLGVDTEVFRYDIFTDVWNDFGETNFIERFSSLLKEGDFVINACTQGNESGPFLRDLVETAIINVIGSGSDLHTFHPSCWHNEKHKSKKWLWTPKN
;
A
#
# COMPACT_ATOMS: atom_id res chain seq x y z
N MET A 1 4.45 -8.60 -19.63
CA MET A 1 3.05 -8.50 -20.08
C MET A 1 2.48 -7.14 -19.64
N THR A 2 1.39 -6.60 -20.20
CA THR A 2 0.75 -5.39 -19.61
C THR A 2 -0.28 -5.79 -18.55
N PHE A 3 -0.67 -4.85 -17.67
CA PHE A 3 -1.79 -5.10 -16.73
C PHE A 3 -3.05 -5.55 -17.47
N GLN A 4 -3.37 -4.90 -18.60
CA GLN A 4 -4.54 -5.23 -19.40
C GLN A 4 -4.48 -6.64 -19.99
N ASP A 5 -3.31 -7.10 -20.42
CA ASP A 5 -3.12 -8.46 -20.93
C ASP A 5 -3.36 -9.51 -19.83
N ILE A 6 -2.85 -9.27 -18.61
CA ILE A 6 -3.08 -10.14 -17.45
C ILE A 6 -4.56 -10.19 -17.11
N VAL A 7 -5.22 -9.03 -17.02
CA VAL A 7 -6.66 -9.00 -16.72
C VAL A 7 -7.46 -9.71 -17.80
N SER A 8 -7.09 -9.57 -19.08
CA SER A 8 -7.78 -10.19 -20.19
C SER A 8 -7.73 -11.72 -20.13
N SER A 9 -6.66 -12.34 -19.61
CA SER A 9 -6.58 -13.80 -19.44
C SER A 9 -7.46 -14.33 -18.31
N HIS A 10 -7.87 -13.47 -17.37
CA HIS A 10 -8.82 -13.82 -16.30
C HIS A 10 -10.28 -13.58 -16.69
N LEU A 11 -10.54 -12.75 -17.70
CA LEU A 11 -11.86 -12.21 -18.01
C LEU A 11 -12.41 -12.68 -19.37
N ASP A 12 -12.27 -13.96 -19.72
CA ASP A 12 -12.89 -14.56 -20.92
C ASP A 12 -14.42 -14.30 -21.04
N GLN A 13 -15.08 -13.74 -20.01
CA GLN A 13 -16.51 -13.45 -19.97
C GLN A 13 -16.91 -12.05 -19.45
N PHE A 14 -16.00 -11.14 -19.09
CA PHE A 14 -16.36 -9.84 -18.49
C PHE A 14 -16.17 -8.66 -19.46
N LYS A 15 -17.30 -8.07 -19.90
CA LYS A 15 -17.36 -6.84 -20.72
C LYS A 15 -17.50 -5.59 -19.85
N SER A 16 -16.61 -5.38 -18.88
CA SER A 16 -16.50 -4.09 -18.19
C SER A 16 -15.26 -3.35 -18.67
N ASP A 17 -15.35 -2.01 -18.72
CA ASP A 17 -14.18 -1.18 -18.97
C ASP A 17 -13.16 -1.42 -17.86
N ILE A 18 -12.03 -2.05 -18.19
CA ILE A 18 -10.95 -2.34 -17.24
C ILE A 18 -10.26 -1.02 -16.90
N GLU A 19 -10.21 -0.68 -15.62
CA GLU A 19 -9.45 0.48 -15.14
C GLU A 19 -7.94 0.18 -15.22
N CYS A 20 -7.30 0.73 -16.26
CA CYS A 20 -5.87 0.54 -16.52
C CYS A 20 -5.00 1.74 -16.10
N ARG A 21 -5.56 2.80 -15.51
CA ARG A 21 -4.75 3.92 -15.03
C ARG A 21 -3.89 3.48 -13.84
N CYS A 22 -2.69 4.07 -13.73
CA CYS A 22 -1.85 3.91 -12.55
C CYS A 22 -2.33 4.83 -11.42
N CYS A 23 -2.24 4.35 -10.18
CA CYS A 23 -2.42 5.13 -8.96
C CYS A 23 -1.03 5.50 -8.37
N PRO A 24 -0.51 6.71 -8.64
CA PRO A 24 0.81 7.14 -8.21
C PRO A 24 0.97 7.23 -6.69
N TYR A 25 2.21 7.16 -6.20
CA TYR A 25 2.51 7.48 -4.79
C TYR A 25 2.23 8.95 -4.51
N GLN A 26 1.82 9.25 -3.28
CA GLN A 26 1.53 10.63 -2.87
C GLN A 26 1.98 10.92 -1.45
N VAL A 27 2.47 12.14 -1.24
CA VAL A 27 2.59 12.73 0.09
C VAL A 27 1.20 13.21 0.53
N VAL A 28 0.76 12.89 1.74
CA VAL A 28 -0.62 13.14 2.21
C VAL A 28 -0.70 13.96 3.51
N GLY A 29 0.29 14.82 3.74
CA GLY A 29 0.39 15.70 4.90
C GLY A 29 1.52 15.31 5.84
N THR A 30 1.53 15.90 7.04
CA THR A 30 2.60 15.72 8.02
C THR A 30 2.08 15.07 9.28
N VAL A 31 2.74 14.02 9.75
CA VAL A 31 2.48 13.38 11.03
C VAL A 31 3.22 14.16 12.11
N ILE A 32 2.45 14.80 12.99
CA ILE A 32 2.95 15.55 14.15
C ILE A 32 2.39 14.90 15.40
N ARG A 33 3.27 14.42 16.29
CA ARG A 33 2.88 13.65 17.49
C ARG A 33 1.91 12.51 17.17
N SER A 34 2.22 11.77 16.10
CA SER A 34 1.44 10.64 15.58
C SER A 34 0.04 10.97 15.05
N LYS A 35 -0.31 12.25 14.89
CA LYS A 35 -1.55 12.70 14.25
C LYS A 35 -1.24 13.40 12.94
N ILE A 36 -2.04 13.13 11.92
CA ILE A 36 -1.86 13.82 10.63
C ILE A 36 -2.38 15.26 10.77
N ARG A 37 -1.54 16.21 10.37
CA ARG A 37 -1.84 17.63 10.26
C ARG A 37 -1.80 18.04 8.80
N CYS A 38 -2.64 19.00 8.44
CA CYS A 38 -2.68 19.60 7.11
C CYS A 38 -2.73 18.54 6.00
N PHE A 39 -3.76 17.67 6.03
CA PHE A 39 -3.94 16.60 5.05
C PHE A 39 -4.11 17.20 3.65
N THR A 40 -3.00 17.25 2.91
CA THR A 40 -2.88 17.81 1.57
C THR A 40 -2.16 16.79 0.72
N ARG A 41 -2.65 16.57 -0.50
CA ARG A 41 -2.05 15.62 -1.43
C ARG A 41 -1.07 16.35 -2.33
N LYS A 42 0.13 15.80 -2.45
CA LYS A 42 1.17 16.28 -3.36
C LYS A 42 1.80 15.09 -4.08
N ASP A 43 2.33 15.37 -5.26
CA ASP A 43 3.12 14.38 -5.97
C ASP A 43 4.34 14.00 -5.13
N VAL A 44 4.76 12.73 -5.20
CA VAL A 44 5.88 12.25 -4.39
C VAL A 44 7.21 12.91 -4.76
N SER A 45 7.36 13.43 -5.98
CA SER A 45 8.51 14.25 -6.38
C SER A 45 8.63 15.56 -5.58
N GLN A 46 7.54 15.98 -4.93
CA GLN A 46 7.51 17.17 -4.07
C GLN A 46 7.78 16.84 -2.60
N ARG A 47 8.15 15.59 -2.25
CA ARG A 47 8.53 15.23 -0.88
C ARG A 47 9.71 16.06 -0.41
N SER A 48 9.74 16.39 0.88
CA SER A 48 10.89 17.07 1.47
C SER A 48 12.14 16.18 1.49
N ASN A 49 13.29 16.78 1.80
CA ASN A 49 14.53 16.03 2.01
C ASN A 49 14.61 15.38 3.39
N ASP A 50 13.65 15.66 4.26
CA ASP A 50 13.60 15.05 5.58
C ASP A 50 13.08 13.60 5.47
N PRO A 51 13.43 12.77 6.47
CA PRO A 51 12.86 11.46 6.62
C PRO A 51 11.33 11.48 6.70
N ALA A 52 10.69 10.58 5.97
CA ALA A 52 9.24 10.43 5.90
C ALA A 52 8.77 9.21 6.69
N LEU A 53 7.45 9.10 6.83
CA LEU A 53 6.74 7.90 7.19
C LEU A 53 6.13 7.31 5.91
N ILE A 54 6.57 6.14 5.48
CA ILE A 54 6.09 5.47 4.27
C ILE A 54 5.10 4.38 4.68
N LEU A 55 3.84 4.53 4.29
CA LEU A 55 2.78 3.55 4.54
C LEU A 55 2.46 2.81 3.24
N ILE A 56 2.78 1.51 3.23
CA ILE A 56 2.64 0.62 2.08
C ILE A 56 1.33 -0.18 2.20
N LEU A 57 0.54 -0.13 1.15
CA LEU A 57 -0.73 -0.83 0.95
C LEU A 57 -0.59 -1.77 -0.26
N GLU A 58 -1.51 -2.72 -0.44
CA GLU A 58 -1.39 -3.70 -1.52
C GLU A 58 -1.63 -3.10 -2.91
N SER A 59 -2.82 -2.56 -3.15
CA SER A 59 -3.28 -2.08 -4.44
C SER A 59 -4.46 -1.12 -4.27
N PRO A 60 -4.66 -0.15 -5.16
CA PRO A 60 -5.82 0.75 -5.11
C PRO A 60 -7.15 0.00 -5.35
N HIS A 61 -8.24 0.61 -4.92
CA HIS A 61 -9.62 0.15 -5.14
C HIS A 61 -10.43 1.19 -5.93
N ILE A 62 -11.73 0.94 -6.12
CA ILE A 62 -12.66 1.77 -6.90
C ILE A 62 -12.62 3.26 -6.48
N ASP A 63 -12.51 3.55 -5.19
CA ASP A 63 -12.59 4.92 -4.68
C ASP A 63 -11.38 5.78 -5.09
N GLU A 64 -10.20 5.16 -5.25
CA GLU A 64 -8.97 5.81 -5.69
C GLU A 64 -9.08 6.35 -7.13
N PHE A 65 -9.90 5.72 -7.97
CA PHE A 65 -10.06 6.04 -9.40
C PHE A 65 -11.22 6.99 -9.73
N LYS A 66 -12.02 7.39 -8.72
CA LYS A 66 -13.10 8.38 -8.88
C LYS A 66 -12.60 9.80 -9.19
N VAL A 67 -11.29 10.03 -9.13
CA VAL A 67 -10.62 11.30 -9.40
C VAL A 67 -9.59 11.15 -10.52
N ASN A 68 -9.17 12.27 -11.10
CA ASN A 68 -8.15 12.31 -12.14
C ASN A 68 -7.11 13.41 -11.84
N PRO A 69 -5.83 13.06 -11.59
CA PRO A 69 -5.27 11.71 -11.56
C PRO A 69 -5.80 10.85 -10.38
N PRO A 70 -5.72 9.50 -10.44
CA PRO A 70 -6.06 8.64 -9.31
C PRO A 70 -5.19 8.93 -8.08
N GLU A 71 -5.72 8.70 -6.88
CA GLU A 71 -5.03 9.07 -5.63
C GLU A 71 -5.09 7.92 -4.61
N PRO A 72 -3.96 7.47 -4.01
CA PRO A 72 -3.90 6.30 -3.15
C PRO A 72 -4.65 6.52 -1.83
N ALA A 73 -5.22 5.42 -1.32
CA ALA A 73 -6.09 5.38 -0.15
C ALA A 73 -7.16 6.47 -0.21
N LYS A 74 -8.32 6.16 -0.77
CA LYS A 74 -9.53 6.99 -0.74
C LYS A 74 -10.62 6.28 0.05
N GLY A 75 -11.79 6.91 0.16
CA GLY A 75 -12.93 6.36 0.89
C GLY A 75 -12.64 6.09 2.37
N TRP A 76 -13.05 4.92 2.85
CA TRP A 76 -12.90 4.53 4.26
C TRP A 76 -11.45 4.36 4.70
N THR A 77 -10.57 3.92 3.80
CA THR A 77 -9.15 3.70 4.12
C THR A 77 -8.49 5.00 4.59
N VAL A 78 -8.73 6.13 3.90
CA VAL A 78 -8.13 7.41 4.29
C VAL A 78 -8.71 7.96 5.59
N THR A 79 -10.01 7.77 5.81
CA THR A 79 -10.67 8.13 7.07
C THR A 79 -10.01 7.37 8.23
N ASN A 80 -9.81 6.07 8.08
CA ASN A 80 -9.17 5.27 9.11
C ASN A 80 -7.69 5.62 9.33
N ILE A 81 -6.95 5.95 8.27
CA ILE A 81 -5.57 6.45 8.40
C ILE A 81 -5.54 7.71 9.27
N LYS A 82 -6.43 8.68 9.01
CA LYS A 82 -6.55 9.92 9.80
C LYS A 82 -6.94 9.65 11.25
N ASP A 83 -7.89 8.74 11.45
CA ASP A 83 -8.52 8.53 12.75
C ASP A 83 -7.76 7.54 13.64
N TYR A 84 -6.92 6.67 13.09
CA TYR A 84 -6.32 5.57 13.86
C TYR A 84 -4.80 5.48 13.77
N LEU A 85 -4.10 6.19 12.87
CA LEU A 85 -2.62 6.14 12.81
C LEU A 85 -1.97 6.46 14.17
N TYR A 86 -2.55 7.38 14.95
CA TYR A 86 -2.03 7.75 16.27
C TYR A 86 -2.00 6.59 17.28
N ARG A 87 -2.75 5.51 17.04
CA ARG A 87 -2.75 4.33 17.89
C ARG A 87 -1.39 3.62 17.88
N PHE A 88 -0.62 3.80 16.81
CA PHE A 88 0.73 3.26 16.69
C PHE A 88 1.82 4.17 17.28
N LYS A 89 1.46 5.25 17.99
CA LYS A 89 2.40 6.26 18.52
C LYS A 89 3.60 5.73 19.30
N SER A 90 3.47 4.57 19.95
CA SER A 90 4.57 3.94 20.71
C SER A 90 5.64 3.30 19.82
N TYR A 91 5.32 3.11 18.54
CA TYR A 91 6.20 2.52 17.54
C TYR A 91 6.65 3.54 16.50
N LEU A 92 5.86 4.60 16.29
CA LEU A 92 6.19 5.65 15.35
C LEU A 92 7.31 6.55 15.89
N PRO A 93 8.17 7.09 15.01
CA PRO A 93 9.12 8.12 15.38
C PRO A 93 8.43 9.34 16.03
N THR A 94 9.13 10.00 16.95
CA THR A 94 8.60 11.16 17.68
C THR A 94 8.73 12.48 16.92
N ASN A 95 9.65 12.54 15.95
CA ASN A 95 9.85 13.71 15.10
C ASN A 95 8.74 13.85 14.06
N ASP A 96 8.51 15.08 13.63
CA ASP A 96 7.54 15.38 12.58
C ASP A 96 8.03 14.82 11.24
N ARG A 97 7.13 14.17 10.49
CA ARG A 97 7.46 13.48 9.24
C ARG A 97 6.34 13.63 8.23
N GLU A 98 6.67 13.80 6.97
CA GLU A 98 5.67 13.65 5.91
C GLU A 98 5.14 12.22 5.88
N LEU A 99 3.85 12.03 5.63
CA LEU A 99 3.26 10.71 5.36
C LEU A 99 3.20 10.49 3.85
N ILE A 100 3.80 9.42 3.38
CA ILE A 100 3.75 8.98 1.98
C ILE A 100 2.92 7.71 1.90
N LEU A 101 1.91 7.72 1.03
CA LEU A 101 1.10 6.54 0.73
C LEU A 101 1.61 5.86 -0.53
N VAL A 102 1.82 4.55 -0.41
CA VAL A 102 2.45 3.70 -1.41
C VAL A 102 1.54 2.50 -1.64
N ASN A 103 1.22 2.20 -2.90
CA ASN A 103 0.65 0.91 -3.26
C ASN A 103 1.74 0.00 -3.83
N ALA A 104 1.81 -1.24 -3.39
CA ALA A 104 2.76 -2.22 -3.94
C ALA A 104 2.51 -2.39 -5.44
N ILE A 105 1.25 -2.59 -5.84
CA ILE A 105 0.79 -2.57 -7.24
C ILE A 105 -0.06 -1.31 -7.47
N GLN A 106 0.23 -0.55 -8.53
CA GLN A 106 -0.48 0.72 -8.81
C GLN A 106 -1.80 0.56 -9.58
N TYR A 107 -2.21 -0.67 -9.88
CA TYR A 107 -3.40 -0.99 -10.65
C TYR A 107 -4.49 -1.61 -9.77
N GLN A 108 -5.75 -1.48 -10.19
CA GLN A 108 -6.89 -1.97 -9.44
C GLN A 108 -7.02 -3.50 -9.54
N CYS A 109 -6.37 -4.23 -8.64
CA CYS A 109 -6.37 -5.70 -8.69
C CYS A 109 -7.76 -6.32 -8.40
N SER A 110 -8.68 -5.60 -7.75
CA SER A 110 -10.05 -6.07 -7.53
C SER A 110 -10.97 -5.94 -8.76
N LEU A 111 -10.51 -5.28 -9.84
CA LEU A 111 -11.28 -5.11 -11.09
C LEU A 111 -12.66 -4.48 -10.93
N GLY A 112 -12.88 -3.72 -9.86
CA GLY A 112 -14.15 -3.03 -9.61
C GLY A 112 -15.23 -3.86 -8.94
N VAL A 113 -14.91 -5.09 -8.54
CA VAL A 113 -15.82 -5.98 -7.81
C VAL A 113 -15.32 -6.21 -6.39
N ASP A 114 -16.05 -7.06 -5.65
CA ASP A 114 -15.66 -7.43 -4.29
C ASP A 114 -14.23 -8.00 -4.25
N THR A 115 -13.47 -7.54 -3.27
CA THR A 115 -12.02 -7.80 -3.16
C THR A 115 -11.64 -9.26 -2.92
N GLU A 116 -12.61 -10.13 -2.70
CA GLU A 116 -12.41 -11.58 -2.54
C GLU A 116 -12.43 -12.32 -3.87
N VAL A 117 -12.93 -11.70 -4.95
CA VAL A 117 -13.12 -12.37 -6.24
C VAL A 117 -11.83 -12.41 -7.04
N PHE A 118 -11.26 -11.25 -7.39
CA PHE A 118 -10.11 -11.17 -8.30
C PHE A 118 -8.83 -10.64 -7.68
N ARG A 119 -8.91 -9.92 -6.54
CA ARG A 119 -7.77 -9.18 -6.00
C ARG A 119 -6.56 -10.07 -5.78
N TYR A 120 -6.77 -11.26 -5.22
CA TYR A 120 -5.67 -12.16 -4.92
C TYR A 120 -4.99 -12.64 -6.20
N ASP A 121 -5.74 -13.24 -7.12
CA ASP A 121 -5.19 -13.84 -8.35
C ASP A 121 -4.55 -12.79 -9.26
N ILE A 122 -5.23 -11.65 -9.45
CA ILE A 122 -4.69 -10.55 -10.27
C ILE A 122 -3.45 -9.94 -9.60
N PHE A 123 -3.47 -9.74 -8.28
CA PHE A 123 -2.27 -9.25 -7.59
C PHE A 123 -1.10 -10.21 -7.79
N THR A 124 -1.30 -11.51 -7.57
CA THR A 124 -0.20 -12.48 -7.67
C THR A 124 0.33 -12.60 -9.08
N ASP A 125 -0.54 -12.58 -10.09
CA ASP A 125 -0.11 -12.68 -11.49
C ASP A 125 0.64 -11.42 -11.94
N VAL A 126 0.13 -10.24 -11.56
CA VAL A 126 0.84 -8.98 -11.79
C VAL A 126 2.17 -8.98 -11.05
N TRP A 127 2.19 -9.39 -9.78
CA TRP A 127 3.40 -9.43 -8.96
C TRP A 127 4.49 -10.31 -9.58
N ASN A 128 4.11 -11.52 -10.01
CA ASN A 128 5.01 -12.51 -10.62
C ASN A 128 5.52 -12.11 -12.02
N ASP A 129 4.75 -11.33 -12.79
CA ASP A 129 5.17 -10.90 -14.13
C ASP A 129 6.06 -9.65 -14.08
N PHE A 130 5.55 -8.54 -13.57
CA PHE A 130 6.27 -7.25 -13.57
C PHE A 130 6.14 -6.44 -12.28
N GLY A 131 5.18 -6.78 -11.43
CA GLY A 131 4.78 -6.00 -10.26
C GLY A 131 5.87 -5.92 -9.20
N GLU A 132 6.57 -7.03 -8.92
CA GLU A 132 7.67 -7.03 -7.95
C GLU A 132 8.82 -6.12 -8.39
N THR A 133 9.34 -6.32 -9.61
CA THR A 133 10.42 -5.50 -10.17
C THR A 133 10.02 -4.03 -10.21
N ASN A 134 8.80 -3.73 -10.68
CA ASN A 134 8.30 -2.36 -10.73
C ASN A 134 8.15 -1.74 -9.34
N PHE A 135 7.72 -2.51 -8.33
CA PHE A 135 7.67 -2.04 -6.95
C PHE A 135 9.07 -1.74 -6.41
N ILE A 136 10.01 -2.66 -6.57
CA ILE A 136 11.40 -2.52 -6.11
C ILE A 136 12.05 -1.27 -6.72
N GLU A 137 11.92 -1.06 -8.03
CA GLU A 137 12.47 0.11 -8.73
C GLU A 137 11.90 1.43 -8.20
N ARG A 138 10.57 1.51 -8.06
CA ARG A 138 9.91 2.73 -7.57
C ARG A 138 10.17 2.98 -6.09
N PHE A 139 10.19 1.92 -5.28
CA PHE A 139 10.41 2.00 -3.84
C PHE A 139 11.86 2.34 -3.51
N SER A 140 12.84 1.71 -4.17
CA SER A 140 14.25 2.07 -4.02
C SER A 140 14.54 3.51 -4.44
N SER A 141 13.91 3.99 -5.51
CA SER A 141 14.02 5.39 -5.96
C SER A 141 13.36 6.39 -5.01
N LEU A 142 12.34 5.94 -4.25
CA LEU A 142 11.62 6.77 -3.29
C LEU A 142 12.40 6.97 -2.00
N LEU A 143 13.05 5.91 -1.50
CA LEU A 143 13.61 5.85 -0.15
C LEU A 143 14.72 6.88 0.09
N LYS A 144 14.70 7.47 1.28
CA LYS A 144 15.77 8.30 1.84
C LYS A 144 16.23 7.72 3.17
N GLU A 145 17.48 8.03 3.54
CA GLU A 145 18.03 7.62 4.82
C GLU A 145 17.13 8.07 5.98
N GLY A 146 16.83 7.15 6.90
CA GLY A 146 16.01 7.41 8.07
C GLY A 146 14.51 7.39 7.82
N ASP A 147 14.03 7.16 6.60
CA ASP A 147 12.61 6.91 6.32
C ASP A 147 12.10 5.74 7.20
N PHE A 148 10.87 5.85 7.70
CA PHE A 148 10.25 4.81 8.51
C PHE A 148 9.19 4.08 7.68
N VAL A 149 9.36 2.78 7.47
CA VAL A 149 8.56 1.97 6.56
C VAL A 149 7.54 1.14 7.33
N ILE A 150 6.27 1.29 6.96
CA ILE A 150 5.16 0.50 7.49
C ILE A 150 4.58 -0.37 6.36
N ASN A 151 4.65 -1.69 6.51
CA ASN A 151 3.91 -2.62 5.66
C ASN A 151 2.53 -2.90 6.27
N ALA A 152 1.51 -2.36 5.60
CA ALA A 152 0.11 -2.51 5.96
C ALA A 152 -0.69 -3.25 4.88
N CYS A 153 -0.03 -4.05 4.03
CA CYS A 153 -0.71 -4.85 3.03
C CYS A 153 -1.64 -5.89 3.67
N THR A 154 -2.71 -6.23 2.96
CA THR A 154 -3.60 -7.31 3.38
C THR A 154 -2.91 -8.67 3.35
N GLN A 155 -3.45 -9.64 4.10
CA GLN A 155 -3.00 -11.03 4.02
C GLN A 155 -3.32 -11.65 2.64
N GLY A 156 -4.39 -11.21 1.99
CA GLY A 156 -4.95 -11.91 0.83
C GLY A 156 -5.77 -13.10 1.27
N ASN A 157 -5.53 -14.26 0.65
CA ASN A 157 -6.25 -15.50 0.93
C ASN A 157 -5.79 -16.17 2.25
N GLU A 158 -6.52 -17.20 2.70
CA GLU A 158 -6.20 -17.94 3.92
C GLU A 158 -5.07 -18.98 3.73
N SER A 159 -4.84 -19.43 2.49
CA SER A 159 -3.97 -20.57 2.18
C SER A 159 -2.56 -20.18 1.67
N GLY A 160 -2.31 -18.89 1.43
CA GLY A 160 -1.03 -18.34 0.99
C GLY A 160 -0.69 -18.59 -0.50
N PRO A 161 0.42 -17.99 -1.00
CA PRO A 161 1.27 -16.99 -0.32
C PRO A 161 0.52 -15.72 0.09
N PHE A 162 0.84 -15.14 1.25
CA PHE A 162 0.16 -13.93 1.70
C PHE A 162 0.73 -12.69 0.99
N LEU A 163 -0.15 -11.79 0.54
CA LEU A 163 0.27 -10.62 -0.25
C LEU A 163 1.24 -9.73 0.54
N ARG A 164 0.98 -9.53 1.83
CA ARG A 164 1.89 -8.81 2.74
C ARG A 164 3.28 -9.43 2.88
N ASP A 165 3.41 -10.75 2.76
CA ASP A 165 4.70 -11.46 2.86
C ASP A 165 5.51 -11.30 1.56
N LEU A 166 4.83 -11.31 0.41
CA LEU A 166 5.45 -11.02 -0.89
C LEU A 166 6.04 -9.60 -0.89
N VAL A 167 5.24 -8.62 -0.47
CA VAL A 167 5.69 -7.23 -0.36
C VAL A 167 6.81 -7.09 0.67
N GLU A 168 6.72 -7.77 1.82
CA GLU A 168 7.77 -7.72 2.84
C GLU A 168 9.11 -8.28 2.31
N THR A 169 9.05 -9.37 1.55
CA THR A 169 10.25 -9.95 0.91
C THR A 169 10.90 -8.95 -0.04
N ALA A 170 10.09 -8.27 -0.87
CA ALA A 170 10.61 -7.22 -1.76
C ALA A 170 11.17 -6.02 -0.99
N ILE A 171 10.56 -5.64 0.15
CA ILE A 171 11.11 -4.60 1.03
C ILE A 171 12.47 -5.03 1.57
N ILE A 172 12.60 -6.26 2.11
CA ILE A 172 13.87 -6.81 2.59
C ILE A 172 14.94 -6.78 1.48
N ASN A 173 14.57 -7.10 0.24
CA ASN A 173 15.51 -7.04 -0.89
C ASN A 173 16.05 -5.61 -1.16
N VAL A 174 15.29 -4.57 -0.77
CA VAL A 174 15.69 -3.17 -0.95
C VAL A 174 16.43 -2.61 0.27
N ILE A 175 15.94 -2.85 1.50
CA ILE A 175 16.47 -2.22 2.73
C ILE A 175 17.25 -3.17 3.65
N GLY A 176 17.28 -4.47 3.35
CA GLY A 176 17.97 -5.51 4.10
C GLY A 176 17.28 -5.93 5.41
N SER A 177 16.78 -4.97 6.20
CA SER A 177 16.14 -5.24 7.49
C SER A 177 14.64 -5.55 7.42
N GLY A 178 14.00 -5.28 6.28
CA GLY A 178 12.54 -5.28 6.18
C GLY A 178 11.92 -4.04 6.83
N SER A 179 10.59 -4.01 6.85
CA SER A 179 9.80 -2.88 7.35
C SER A 179 10.02 -2.63 8.84
N ASP A 180 10.04 -1.36 9.26
CA ASP A 180 10.11 -0.99 10.68
C ASP A 180 8.85 -1.38 11.47
N LEU A 181 7.71 -1.47 10.78
CA LEU A 181 6.45 -1.84 11.40
C LEU A 181 5.53 -2.62 10.45
N HIS A 182 5.02 -3.73 10.97
CA HIS A 182 3.98 -4.54 10.36
C HIS A 182 2.62 -4.25 10.99
N THR A 183 1.64 -3.85 10.19
CA THR A 183 0.25 -3.59 10.68
C THR A 183 -0.78 -4.28 9.80
N PHE A 184 -1.99 -4.49 10.32
CA PHE A 184 -3.14 -4.83 9.46
C PHE A 184 -3.47 -3.67 8.52
N HIS A 185 -4.19 -3.95 7.44
CA HIS A 185 -4.60 -2.92 6.49
C HIS A 185 -5.48 -1.84 7.16
N PRO A 186 -5.31 -0.54 6.80
CA PRO A 186 -6.03 0.55 7.47
C PRO A 186 -7.55 0.46 7.36
N SER A 187 -8.10 -0.20 6.34
CA SER A 187 -9.54 -0.46 6.24
C SER A 187 -10.11 -1.19 7.48
N CYS A 188 -9.28 -1.92 8.23
CA CYS A 188 -9.68 -2.63 9.44
C CYS A 188 -9.31 -1.93 10.76
N TRP A 189 -8.67 -0.75 10.73
CA TRP A 189 -8.20 -0.07 11.95
C TRP A 189 -9.31 0.48 12.84
N HIS A 190 -10.55 0.54 12.36
CA HIS A 190 -11.70 0.86 13.22
C HIS A 190 -12.09 -0.31 14.15
N ASN A 191 -11.66 -1.54 13.84
CA ASN A 191 -12.01 -2.73 14.61
C ASN A 191 -11.06 -2.91 15.81
N GLU A 192 -11.63 -3.00 17.02
CA GLU A 192 -10.90 -3.24 18.28
C GLU A 192 -9.89 -4.39 18.20
N LYS A 193 -10.22 -5.45 17.46
CA LYS A 193 -9.36 -6.62 17.29
C LYS A 193 -8.10 -6.32 16.48
N HIS A 194 -8.09 -5.28 15.63
CA HIS A 194 -7.02 -5.02 14.66
C HIS A 194 -6.35 -3.64 14.83
N LYS A 195 -7.02 -2.67 15.46
CA LYS A 195 -6.64 -1.25 15.56
C LYS A 195 -5.30 -0.90 16.21
N SER A 196 -4.58 -1.88 16.77
CA SER A 196 -3.25 -1.72 17.37
C SER A 196 -2.44 -3.02 17.32
N LYS A 197 -2.89 -4.01 16.54
CA LYS A 197 -2.18 -5.27 16.43
C LYS A 197 -1.15 -5.19 15.31
N LYS A 198 -0.01 -5.79 15.60
CA LYS A 198 1.00 -6.11 14.60
C LYS A 198 0.75 -7.53 14.11
N TRP A 199 1.15 -7.82 12.89
CA TRP A 199 1.36 -9.20 12.49
C TRP A 199 2.85 -9.52 12.62
N LEU A 200 3.16 -10.80 12.90
CA LEU A 200 4.54 -11.25 13.01
C LEU A 200 4.98 -11.74 11.64
N TRP A 201 6.00 -11.12 11.08
CA TRP A 201 6.69 -11.71 9.94
C TRP A 201 7.58 -12.84 10.43
N THR A 202 7.41 -14.02 9.84
CA THR A 202 8.30 -15.16 10.03
C THR A 202 8.93 -15.48 8.69
N PRO A 203 10.27 -15.39 8.55
CA PRO A 203 10.92 -15.84 7.33
C PRO A 203 10.53 -17.29 7.08
N LYS A 204 10.03 -17.60 5.88
CA LYS A 204 9.88 -18.99 5.45
C LYS A 204 11.28 -19.48 5.06
N ASN A 205 11.80 -20.44 5.83
CA ASN A 205 13.06 -21.13 5.55
C ASN A 205 13.05 -21.80 4.17
#